data_AF-A0A8T0R715-F1
#
_entry.id   AF-A0A8T0R715-F1
#
_cell.length_a   1.000
_cell.length_b   1.000
_cell.length_c   1.000
_cell.angle_alpha   90.00
_cell.angle_beta   90.00
_cell.angle_gamma   90.00
#
_symmetry.space_group_name_H-M   'P 1'
#
loop_
_entity.id
_entity.type
_entity.pdbx_description
1 polymer ?
#
loop_
_entity_poly.entity_id
_entity_poly.type
_entity_poly.pdbx_seq_one_letter_code
_entity_poly.pdbx_strand_id
1 'polypeptide(L)'
;MWPDNAACRGNRAAALTGLRHFGEAVKDCEVALRIDPSYGRAHQRLTSLHIRLGHIEDALKHLSLASPQPDPLELDKLQTVQKHLGKCLDARKARDWKTVLREADAAIASGADSSALLLATKAEALLPLNLLDEADSAISSASKLDYPFSGSSDTKYCGLLANAYILYVHAQVDVALGR
;
A
#
# COMPACT_ATOMS: atom_id res chain seq x y z
N MET A 1 35.85 -4.32 -2.13
CA MET A 1 35.16 -5.60 -2.39
C MET A 1 33.67 -5.34 -2.19
N TRP A 2 32.87 -5.26 -3.25
CA TRP A 2 31.44 -4.95 -3.15
C TRP A 2 30.69 -6.16 -2.58
N PRO A 3 30.02 -6.06 -1.42
CA PRO A 3 29.22 -7.15 -0.92
C PRO A 3 27.82 -7.03 -1.53
N ASP A 4 27.68 -7.33 -2.83
CA ASP A 4 26.37 -7.46 -3.48
C ASP A 4 25.79 -8.86 -3.17
N ASN A 5 25.58 -9.12 -1.87
CA ASN A 5 24.94 -10.34 -1.37
C ASN A 5 23.55 -9.99 -0.82
N ALA A 6 22.63 -10.95 -0.85
CA ALA A 6 21.24 -10.82 -0.41
C ALA A 6 21.12 -10.21 1.00
N ALA A 7 22.05 -10.54 1.91
CA ALA A 7 22.07 -9.97 3.25
C ALA A 7 22.28 -8.44 3.26
N CYS A 8 23.20 -7.92 2.45
CA CYS A 8 23.46 -6.47 2.37
C CYS A 8 22.27 -5.73 1.76
N ARG A 9 21.66 -6.28 0.71
CA ARG A 9 20.43 -5.76 0.12
C ARG A 9 19.28 -5.76 1.13
N GLY A 10 19.09 -6.85 1.87
CA GLY A 10 18.07 -6.93 2.92
C GLY A 10 18.29 -6.00 4.11
N ASN A 11 19.55 -5.71 4.47
CA ASN A 11 19.87 -4.73 5.51
C ASN A 11 19.63 -3.29 5.01
N ARG A 12 19.97 -2.99 3.75
CA ARG A 12 19.67 -1.70 3.14
C ARG A 12 18.15 -1.47 3.03
N ALA A 13 17.39 -2.49 2.63
CA ALA A 13 15.94 -2.46 2.64
C ALA A 13 15.39 -2.14 4.05
N ALA A 14 15.96 -2.73 5.11
CA ALA A 14 15.57 -2.44 6.48
C ALA A 14 15.76 -0.95 6.85
N ALA A 15 16.91 -0.38 6.47
CA ALA A 15 17.21 1.03 6.70
C ALA A 15 16.26 1.94 5.90
N LEU A 16 16.01 1.63 4.63
CA LEU A 16 15.07 2.35 3.77
C LEU A 16 13.64 2.30 4.33
N THR A 17 13.20 1.17 4.89
CA THR A 17 11.91 1.06 5.58
C THR A 17 11.84 2.02 6.77
N GLY A 18 12.91 2.14 7.56
CA GLY A 18 13.01 3.09 8.66
C GLY A 18 12.94 4.55 8.21
N LEU A 19 13.48 4.85 7.02
CA LEU A 19 13.42 6.17 6.38
C LEU A 19 12.09 6.43 5.65
N ARG A 20 11.15 5.48 5.65
CA ARG A 20 9.88 5.52 4.88
C ARG A 20 10.04 5.55 3.35
N HIS A 21 11.18 5.09 2.85
CA HIS A 21 11.42 4.92 1.41
C HIS A 21 10.95 3.53 0.95
N PHE A 22 9.64 3.29 1.04
CA PHE A 22 9.08 1.93 0.86
C PHE A 22 9.29 1.37 -0.55
N GLY A 23 9.16 2.18 -1.59
CA GLY A 23 9.39 1.74 -2.97
C GLY A 23 10.83 1.24 -3.20
N GLU A 24 11.82 1.92 -2.65
CA GLU A 24 13.22 1.49 -2.72
C GLU A 24 13.48 0.25 -1.85
N ALA A 25 12.87 0.18 -0.67
CA ALA A 25 12.98 -0.98 0.21
C ALA A 25 12.41 -2.26 -0.44
N VAL A 26 11.28 -2.16 -1.15
CA VAL A 26 10.70 -3.27 -1.92
C VAL A 26 11.69 -3.73 -3.00
N LYS A 27 12.22 -2.80 -3.81
CA LYS A 27 13.21 -3.11 -4.86
C LYS A 27 14.44 -3.82 -4.31
N ASP A 28 14.93 -3.41 -3.15
CA ASP A 28 16.08 -4.04 -2.52
C ASP A 28 15.79 -5.45 -2.02
N CYS A 29 14.60 -5.69 -1.45
CA CYS A 29 14.18 -7.04 -1.10
C CYS A 29 13.97 -7.92 -2.33
N GLU A 30 13.39 -7.40 -3.41
CA GLU A 30 13.25 -8.12 -4.68
C GLU A 30 14.62 -8.52 -5.24
N VAL A 31 15.61 -7.61 -5.22
CA VAL A 31 16.98 -7.93 -5.63
C VAL A 31 17.61 -8.96 -4.69
N ALA A 32 17.39 -8.85 -3.38
CA ALA A 32 17.88 -9.85 -2.43
C ALA A 32 17.33 -11.25 -2.75
N LEU A 33 16.05 -11.35 -3.11
CA LEU A 33 15.42 -12.62 -3.51
C LEU A 33 15.84 -13.12 -4.90
N ARG A 34 16.27 -12.23 -5.80
CA ARG A 34 16.90 -12.64 -7.07
C ARG A 34 18.28 -13.28 -6.83
N ILE A 35 19.01 -12.79 -5.82
CA ILE A 35 20.33 -13.34 -5.44
C ILE A 35 20.16 -14.66 -4.66
N ASP A 36 19.27 -14.66 -3.67
CA ASP A 36 18.94 -15.83 -2.85
C ASP A 36 17.42 -15.93 -2.66
N PRO A 37 16.74 -16.77 -3.47
CA PRO A 37 15.30 -16.98 -3.36
C PRO A 37 14.86 -17.58 -2.03
N SER A 38 15.77 -18.21 -1.27
CA SER A 38 15.49 -18.80 0.03
C SER A 38 15.69 -17.83 1.19
N TYR A 39 16.04 -16.57 0.89
CA TYR A 39 16.35 -15.56 1.90
C TYR A 39 15.09 -15.10 2.66
N GLY A 40 14.69 -15.88 3.66
CA GLY A 40 13.43 -15.71 4.38
C GLY A 40 13.24 -14.35 5.04
N ARG A 41 14.32 -13.67 5.45
CA ARG A 41 14.24 -12.28 5.96
C ARG A 41 13.78 -11.28 4.90
N ALA A 42 14.14 -11.46 3.63
CA ALA A 42 13.63 -10.60 2.55
C ALA A 42 12.13 -10.85 2.31
N HIS A 43 11.68 -12.11 2.37
CA HIS A 43 10.25 -12.43 2.33
C HIS A 43 9.47 -11.78 3.48
N GLN A 44 9.95 -11.89 4.73
CA GLN A 44 9.32 -11.23 5.89
C GLN A 44 9.22 -9.71 5.72
N ARG A 45 10.29 -9.08 5.21
CA ARG A 45 10.30 -7.63 4.94
C ARG A 45 9.32 -7.25 3.83
N LEU A 46 9.25 -8.02 2.76
CA LEU A 46 8.27 -7.79 1.69
C LEU A 46 6.85 -7.92 2.20
N THR A 47 6.54 -8.94 2.99
CA THR A 47 5.22 -9.08 3.62
C THR A 47 4.82 -7.82 4.38
N SER A 48 5.68 -7.35 5.29
CA SER A 48 5.41 -6.15 6.08
C SER A 48 5.27 -4.89 5.22
N LEU A 49 6.15 -4.71 4.22
CA LEU A 49 6.09 -3.60 3.27
C LEU A 49 4.80 -3.63 2.45
N HIS A 50 4.40 -4.79 1.94
CA HIS A 50 3.19 -4.93 1.14
C HIS A 50 1.92 -4.72 1.98
N ILE A 51 1.88 -5.12 3.26
CA ILE A 51 0.78 -4.77 4.17
C ILE A 51 0.66 -3.25 4.29
N ARG A 52 1.79 -2.55 4.51
CA ARG A 52 1.81 -1.09 4.64
C ARG A 52 1.37 -0.34 3.38
N LEU A 53 1.72 -0.87 2.22
CA LEU A 53 1.30 -0.35 0.92
C LEU A 53 -0.15 -0.75 0.56
N GLY A 54 -0.78 -1.65 1.33
CA GLY A 54 -2.11 -2.19 1.03
C GLY A 54 -2.14 -3.24 -0.08
N HIS A 55 -0.99 -3.78 -0.48
CA HIS A 55 -0.84 -4.81 -1.52
C HIS A 55 -1.02 -6.22 -0.90
N ILE A 56 -2.25 -6.52 -0.49
CA ILE A 56 -2.56 -7.72 0.30
C ILE A 56 -2.21 -9.03 -0.42
N GLU A 57 -2.44 -9.09 -1.74
CA GLU A 57 -2.14 -10.30 -2.53
C GLU A 57 -0.64 -10.61 -2.55
N ASP A 58 0.22 -9.60 -2.73
CA ASP A 58 1.66 -9.78 -2.72
C ASP A 58 2.19 -10.07 -1.31
N ALA A 59 1.58 -9.46 -0.30
CA ALA A 59 1.88 -9.79 1.09
C ALA A 59 1.61 -11.27 1.39
N LEU A 60 0.48 -11.82 0.94
CA LEU A 60 0.13 -13.24 1.13
C LEU A 60 1.13 -14.18 0.44
N LYS A 61 1.55 -13.86 -0.79
CA LYS A 61 2.55 -14.65 -1.52
C LYS A 61 3.84 -14.76 -0.71
N HIS A 62 4.37 -13.64 -0.23
CA HIS A 62 5.62 -13.62 0.54
C HIS A 62 5.47 -14.16 1.96
N LEU A 63 4.29 -14.03 2.58
CA LEU A 63 4.00 -14.61 3.89
C LEU A 63 4.17 -16.14 3.89
N SER A 64 3.72 -16.81 2.82
CA SER A 64 3.85 -18.27 2.68
C SER A 64 5.29 -18.76 2.48
N LEU A 65 6.17 -17.89 1.99
CA LEU A 65 7.59 -18.18 1.70
C LEU A 65 8.54 -17.67 2.79
N ALA A 66 8.02 -16.96 3.79
CA ALA A 66 8.79 -16.39 4.87
C ALA A 66 9.36 -17.47 5.79
N SER A 67 10.67 -17.37 6.09
CA SER A 67 11.36 -18.22 7.05
C SER A 67 12.24 -17.37 7.99
N PRO A 68 12.15 -17.53 9.32
CA PRO A 68 11.26 -18.45 10.04
C PRO A 68 9.77 -18.12 9.86
N GLN A 69 8.91 -19.05 10.29
CA GLN A 69 7.44 -18.96 10.17
C GLN A 69 6.94 -17.53 10.47
N PRO A 70 6.00 -17.01 9.66
CA PRO A 70 5.50 -15.66 9.83
C PRO A 70 4.93 -15.46 11.24
N ASP A 71 5.20 -14.30 11.80
CA ASP A 71 4.64 -13.89 13.09
C ASP A 71 3.10 -13.94 12.99
N PRO A 72 2.40 -14.64 13.91
CA PRO A 72 0.94 -14.65 13.97
C PRO A 72 0.33 -13.24 13.94
N LEU A 73 1.04 -12.24 14.47
CA LEU A 73 0.63 -10.85 14.45
C LEU A 73 0.58 -10.26 13.03
N GLU A 74 1.51 -10.62 12.14
CA GLU A 74 1.51 -10.13 10.76
C GLU A 74 0.36 -10.74 9.95
N LEU A 75 0.03 -12.01 10.20
CA LEU A 75 -1.13 -12.66 9.58
C LEU A 75 -2.44 -12.00 10.04
N ASP A 76 -2.60 -11.74 11.34
CA ASP A 76 -3.78 -11.07 11.89
C ASP A 76 -3.96 -9.65 11.35
N LYS A 77 -2.87 -8.87 11.28
CA LYS A 77 -2.87 -7.54 10.62
C LYS A 77 -3.31 -7.64 9.17
N LEU A 78 -2.73 -8.57 8.40
CA LEU A 78 -3.05 -8.74 7.00
C LEU A 78 -4.54 -9.08 6.79
N GLN A 79 -5.08 -10.03 7.58
CA GLN A 79 -6.49 -10.41 7.51
C GLN A 79 -7.41 -9.24 7.89
N THR A 80 -7.03 -8.46 8.90
CA THR A 80 -7.79 -7.29 9.34
C THR A 80 -7.81 -6.20 8.27
N VAL A 81 -6.64 -5.88 7.68
CA VAL A 81 -6.55 -4.94 6.55
C VAL A 81 -7.36 -5.44 5.35
N GLN A 82 -7.25 -6.73 4.99
CA GLN A 82 -8.01 -7.32 3.88
C GLN A 82 -9.52 -7.17 4.09
N LYS A 83 -9.99 -7.45 5.30
CA LYS A 83 -11.41 -7.34 5.67
C LYS A 83 -11.91 -5.91 5.55
N HIS A 84 -11.16 -4.94 6.05
CA HIS A 84 -11.52 -3.52 5.94
C HIS A 84 -11.48 -3.03 4.49
N LEU A 85 -10.49 -3.47 3.70
CA LEU A 85 -10.41 -3.13 2.27
C LEU A 85 -11.61 -3.66 1.50
N GLY A 86 -12.02 -4.92 1.73
CA GLY A 86 -13.21 -5.49 1.10
C GLY A 86 -14.49 -4.69 1.41
N LYS A 87 -14.71 -4.37 2.69
CA LYS A 87 -15.84 -3.54 3.13
C LYS A 87 -15.81 -2.13 2.55
N CYS A 88 -14.62 -1.53 2.47
CA CYS A 88 -14.42 -0.22 1.87
C CYS A 88 -14.84 -0.22 0.40
N LEU A 89 -14.43 -1.25 -0.36
CA LEU A 89 -14.82 -1.41 -1.76
C LEU A 89 -16.33 -1.64 -1.94
N ASP A 90 -16.96 -2.43 -1.08
CA ASP A 90 -18.40 -2.68 -1.14
C ASP A 90 -19.21 -1.44 -0.77
N ALA A 91 -18.79 -0.69 0.26
CA ALA A 91 -19.40 0.58 0.65
C ALA A 91 -19.26 1.63 -0.45
N ARG A 92 -18.11 1.66 -1.14
CA ARG A 92 -17.88 2.54 -2.30
C ARG A 92 -18.87 2.23 -3.43
N LYS A 93 -19.10 0.97 -3.76
CA LYS A 93 -20.11 0.56 -4.76
C LYS A 93 -21.52 0.99 -4.36
N ALA A 94 -21.83 0.91 -3.07
CA ALA A 94 -23.09 1.38 -2.49
C ALA A 94 -23.20 2.92 -2.34
N ARG A 95 -22.11 3.66 -2.63
CA ARG A 95 -21.98 5.11 -2.41
C ARG A 95 -22.20 5.55 -0.96
N ASP A 96 -21.93 4.65 0.00
CA ASP A 96 -21.91 4.99 1.43
C ASP A 96 -20.54 5.54 1.81
N TRP A 97 -20.32 6.81 1.52
CA TRP A 97 -19.04 7.50 1.70
C TRP A 97 -18.59 7.59 3.17
N LYS A 98 -19.53 7.60 4.12
CA LYS A 98 -19.20 7.61 5.55
C LYS A 98 -18.60 6.27 5.98
N THR A 99 -19.18 5.17 5.50
CA THR A 99 -18.62 3.83 5.76
C THR A 99 -17.30 3.63 5.03
N VAL A 100 -17.13 4.16 3.80
CA VAL A 100 -15.85 4.15 3.08
C VAL A 100 -14.75 4.78 3.92
N LEU A 101 -14.96 5.99 4.45
CA LEU A 101 -13.97 6.67 5.29
C LEU A 101 -13.64 5.86 6.55
N ARG A 102 -14.66 5.39 7.26
CA ARG A 102 -14.48 4.60 8.49
C ARG A 102 -13.68 3.34 8.26
N GLU A 103 -13.99 2.58 7.20
CA GLU A 103 -13.30 1.33 6.90
C GLU A 103 -11.89 1.60 6.33
N ALA A 104 -11.69 2.68 5.57
CA ALA A 104 -10.36 3.10 5.13
C ALA A 104 -9.46 3.53 6.29
N ASP A 105 -9.99 4.28 7.26
CA ASP A 105 -9.28 4.66 8.50
C ASP A 105 -8.94 3.43 9.34
N ALA A 106 -9.86 2.47 9.44
CA ALA A 106 -9.60 1.21 10.13
C ALA A 106 -8.50 0.38 9.43
N ALA A 107 -8.48 0.35 8.09
CA ALA A 107 -7.40 -0.31 7.33
C ALA A 107 -6.04 0.36 7.57
N ILE A 108 -5.99 1.71 7.58
CA ILE A 108 -4.79 2.49 7.88
C ILE A 108 -4.31 2.20 9.30
N ALA A 109 -5.21 2.23 10.29
CA ALA A 109 -4.89 1.95 11.69
C ALA A 109 -4.41 0.50 11.92
N SER A 110 -4.87 -0.45 11.09
CA SER A 110 -4.49 -1.87 11.15
C SER A 110 -3.14 -2.16 10.48
N GLY A 111 -2.53 -1.19 9.80
CA GLY A 111 -1.17 -1.29 9.28
C GLY A 111 -0.97 -0.80 7.85
N ALA A 112 -2.03 -0.51 7.07
CA ALA A 112 -1.93 -0.03 5.69
C ALA A 112 -1.71 1.50 5.59
N ASP A 113 -0.80 2.02 6.39
CA ASP A 113 -0.59 3.45 6.63
C ASP A 113 -0.03 4.22 5.43
N SER A 114 0.57 3.51 4.48
CA SER A 114 1.30 4.09 3.35
C SER A 114 0.69 3.68 2.00
N SER A 115 -0.59 3.28 2.01
CA SER A 115 -1.31 2.89 0.81
C SER A 115 -1.86 4.12 0.07
N ALA A 116 -1.26 4.45 -1.08
CA ALA A 116 -1.73 5.53 -1.94
C ALA A 116 -3.18 5.32 -2.40
N LEU A 117 -3.60 4.07 -2.62
CA LEU A 117 -4.96 3.73 -3.03
C LEU A 117 -5.99 3.99 -1.94
N LEU A 118 -5.68 3.67 -0.67
CA LEU A 118 -6.58 3.99 0.45
C LEU A 118 -6.70 5.50 0.63
N LEU A 119 -5.61 6.25 0.52
CA LEU A 119 -5.63 7.71 0.59
C LEU A 119 -6.44 8.34 -0.55
N ALA A 120 -6.27 7.85 -1.78
CA ALA A 120 -7.09 8.29 -2.90
C ALA A 120 -8.58 7.93 -2.69
N THR A 121 -8.88 6.75 -2.16
CA THR A 121 -10.26 6.35 -1.84
C THR A 121 -10.89 7.23 -0.76
N LYS A 122 -10.10 7.64 0.24
CA LYS A 122 -10.53 8.63 1.22
C LYS A 122 -10.81 9.98 0.57
N ALA A 123 -9.91 10.47 -0.28
CA ALA A 123 -10.10 11.74 -0.99
C ALA A 123 -11.40 11.73 -1.81
N GLU A 124 -11.66 10.65 -2.56
CA GLU A 124 -12.92 10.49 -3.31
C GLU A 124 -14.15 10.49 -2.40
N ALA A 125 -14.09 9.83 -1.24
CA ALA A 125 -15.20 9.79 -0.29
C ALA A 125 -15.45 11.13 0.43
N LEU A 126 -14.43 11.99 0.56
CA LEU A 126 -14.54 13.31 1.16
C LEU A 126 -15.21 14.34 0.24
N LEU A 127 -15.08 14.19 -1.08
CA LEU A 127 -15.72 15.06 -2.08
C LEU A 127 -17.25 15.18 -1.91
N PRO A 128 -18.03 14.08 -1.91
CA PRO A 128 -19.48 14.15 -1.72
C PRO A 128 -19.89 14.56 -0.31
N LEU A 129 -18.98 14.53 0.66
CA LEU A 129 -19.20 15.02 2.02
C LEU A 129 -18.86 16.50 2.18
N ASN A 130 -18.43 17.17 1.10
CA ASN A 130 -18.07 18.58 1.06
C ASN A 130 -16.89 18.96 1.99
N LEU A 131 -15.99 18.01 2.23
CA LEU A 131 -14.76 18.20 3.03
C LEU A 131 -13.56 18.36 2.11
N LEU A 132 -13.53 19.46 1.35
CA LEU A 132 -12.61 19.65 0.22
C LEU A 132 -11.15 19.81 0.66
N ASP A 133 -10.88 20.52 1.76
CA ASP A 133 -9.50 20.71 2.27
C ASP A 133 -8.86 19.38 2.72
N GLU A 134 -9.66 18.52 3.33
CA GLU A 134 -9.25 17.18 3.75
C GLU A 134 -9.02 16.28 2.53
N ALA A 135 -9.85 16.42 1.49
CA ALA A 135 -9.69 15.71 0.23
C ALA A 135 -8.38 16.11 -0.49
N ASP A 136 -8.07 17.41 -0.56
CA ASP A 136 -6.81 17.93 -1.14
C ASP A 136 -5.58 17.41 -0.38
N SER A 137 -5.66 17.42 0.95
CA SER A 137 -4.59 16.92 1.81
C SER A 137 -4.35 15.41 1.63
N ALA A 138 -5.44 14.63 1.52
CA ALA A 138 -5.39 13.19 1.33
C ALA A 138 -4.81 12.82 -0.04
N ILE A 139 -5.25 13.47 -1.12
CA ILE A 139 -4.75 13.17 -2.47
C ILE A 139 -3.32 13.66 -2.68
N SER A 140 -2.95 14.82 -2.13
CA SER A 140 -1.57 15.30 -2.12
C SER A 140 -0.63 14.32 -1.42
N SER A 141 -1.11 13.67 -0.35
CA SER A 141 -0.36 12.64 0.36
C SER A 141 -0.25 11.36 -0.47
N ALA A 142 -1.32 10.96 -1.18
CA ALA A 142 -1.29 9.82 -2.09
C ALA A 142 -0.27 10.01 -3.23
N SER A 143 -0.25 11.19 -3.87
CA SER A 143 0.69 11.50 -4.95
C SER A 143 2.15 11.53 -4.51
N LYS A 144 2.43 11.90 -3.24
CA LYS A 144 3.80 11.83 -2.68
C LYS A 144 4.26 10.38 -2.43
N LEU A 145 3.32 9.46 -2.25
CA LEU A 145 3.57 8.04 -2.07
C LEU A 145 3.58 7.27 -3.40
N ASP A 146 3.52 7.97 -4.54
CA ASP A 146 3.53 7.35 -5.86
C ASP A 146 4.94 6.81 -6.16
N TYR A 147 5.24 5.65 -5.57
CA TYR A 147 6.47 4.92 -5.81
C TYR A 147 6.38 4.35 -7.24
N PRO A 148 7.40 4.55 -8.10
CA PRO A 148 7.43 3.92 -9.40
C PRO A 148 7.44 2.40 -9.23
N PHE A 149 6.26 1.80 -9.40
CA PHE A 149 5.97 0.38 -9.35
C PHE A 149 6.95 -0.38 -10.25
N SER A 150 7.72 -1.32 -9.69
CA SER A 150 8.45 -2.33 -10.47
C SER A 150 7.79 -3.71 -10.46
N GLY A 151 6.66 -3.87 -9.77
CA GLY A 151 5.95 -5.14 -9.64
C GLY A 151 4.45 -5.01 -9.93
N SER A 152 4.01 -5.60 -11.04
CA SER A 152 2.65 -5.67 -11.57
C SER A 152 1.98 -4.33 -11.89
N SER A 153 2.16 -3.90 -13.13
CA SER A 153 1.42 -2.81 -13.79
C SER A 153 -0.08 -3.04 -13.94
N ASP A 154 -0.64 -4.11 -13.36
CA ASP A 154 -1.98 -4.64 -13.68
C ASP A 154 -2.91 -4.77 -12.47
N THR A 155 -2.53 -4.25 -11.29
CA THR A 155 -3.43 -4.29 -10.12
C THR A 155 -4.61 -3.34 -10.35
N LYS A 156 -5.72 -3.93 -10.81
CA LYS A 156 -6.97 -3.20 -11.03
C LYS A 156 -7.60 -2.88 -9.68
N TYR A 157 -7.70 -1.59 -9.35
CA TYR A 157 -8.44 -1.10 -8.19
C TYR A 157 -9.72 -0.44 -8.69
N CYS A 158 -10.87 -0.95 -8.25
CA CYS A 158 -12.19 -0.47 -8.70
C CYS A 158 -12.37 -0.43 -10.23
N GLY A 159 -11.77 -1.39 -10.95
CA GLY A 159 -11.87 -1.51 -12.40
C GLY A 159 -10.90 -0.62 -13.20
N LEU A 160 -10.14 0.25 -12.53
CA LEU A 160 -9.09 1.08 -13.12
C LEU A 160 -7.71 0.56 -12.72
N LEU A 161 -6.68 0.88 -13.51
CA LEU A 161 -5.30 0.69 -13.07
C LEU A 161 -5.03 1.58 -11.85
N ALA A 162 -4.30 1.08 -10.85
CA ALA A 162 -3.99 1.80 -9.62
C ALA A 162 -3.56 3.26 -9.83
N ASN A 163 -2.59 3.49 -10.72
CA ASN A 163 -2.09 4.85 -11.01
C ASN A 163 -3.15 5.72 -11.72
N ALA A 164 -3.91 5.12 -12.64
CA ALA A 164 -4.99 5.82 -13.34
C ALA A 164 -6.09 6.24 -12.35
N TYR A 165 -6.36 5.42 -11.34
CA TYR A 165 -7.32 5.74 -10.30
C TYR A 165 -6.88 6.92 -9.42
N ILE A 166 -5.61 6.98 -9.02
CA ILE A 166 -5.08 8.12 -8.23
C ILE A 166 -5.20 9.42 -9.04
N LEU A 167 -4.79 9.40 -10.31
CA LEU A 167 -4.91 10.56 -11.20
C LEU A 167 -6.37 10.98 -11.42
N TYR A 168 -7.27 10.01 -11.58
CA TYR A 168 -8.70 10.27 -11.70
C TYR A 168 -9.24 11.02 -10.48
N VAL A 169 -8.96 10.54 -9.26
CA VAL A 169 -9.42 11.21 -8.04
C VAL A 169 -8.77 12.58 -7.88
N HIS A 170 -7.48 12.72 -8.21
CA HIS A 170 -6.79 14.02 -8.18
C HIS A 170 -7.49 15.05 -9.06
N ALA A 171 -7.82 14.68 -10.30
CA ALA A 171 -8.56 15.55 -11.20
C ALA A 171 -9.95 15.93 -10.64
N GLN A 172 -10.64 15.00 -9.97
CA GLN A 172 -11.92 15.31 -9.32
C GLN A 172 -11.79 16.33 -8.19
N VAL A 173 -10.72 16.21 -7.39
CA VAL A 173 -10.42 17.16 -6.31
C VAL A 173 -10.08 18.54 -6.87
N ASP A 174 -9.24 18.61 -7.90
CA ASP A 174 -8.90 19.88 -8.56
C ASP A 174 -10.13 20.58 -9.14
N VAL A 175 -11.02 19.83 -9.80
CA VAL A 175 -12.28 20.35 -10.33
C VAL A 175 -13.19 20.86 -9.21
N ALA A 176 -13.27 20.16 -8.08
CA ALA A 176 -14.08 20.59 -6.94
C ALA A 176 -13.52 21.86 -6.26
N LEU A 177 -12.21 22.09 -6.34
CA LEU A 177 -11.52 23.28 -5.83
C LEU A 177 -11.48 24.43 -6.85
N GLY A 178 -11.85 24.19 -8.11
CA GLY A 178 -11.85 25.19 -9.17
C GLY A 178 -10.45 25.54 -9.71
N ARG A 179 -9.52 24.58 -9.69
CA ARG A 179 -8.15 24.71 -10.22
C ARG A 179 -8.04 24.22 -11.67
#